data_AF-N6X9D2-F1
#
_entry.id   AF-N6X9D2-F1
#
_cell.length_a   1.000
_cell.length_b   1.000
_cell.length_c   1.000
_cell.angle_alpha   90.00
_cell.angle_beta   90.00
_cell.angle_gamma   90.00
#
_symmetry.space_group_name_H-M   'P 1'
#
loop_
_entity.id
_entity.type
_entity.pdbx_description
1 polymer ?
#
loop_
_entity_poly.entity_id
_entity_poly.type
_entity_poly.pdbx_seq_one_letter_code
_entity_poly.pdbx_strand_id
1 'polypeptide(L)'
;MQLTQHAVVRMQQRGIPLEAVEALMEHGNYLPCRGQHGNEIVLLSRRFRRSGLCADRRLAKVCKGGSQYLVIHDDTVITVGHRTKKIRRH
;
A
#
# COMPACT_ATOMS: atom_id res chain seq x y z
N MET A 1 0.19 12.16 -6.77
CA MET A 1 -0.70 11.08 -6.30
C MET A 1 -2.13 11.44 -6.65
N GLN A 2 -2.84 10.58 -7.38
CA GLN A 2 -4.29 10.71 -7.55
C GLN A 2 -4.99 9.56 -6.81
N LEU A 3 -6.03 9.88 -6.03
CA LEU A 3 -6.84 8.90 -5.30
C LEU A 3 -8.23 8.86 -5.92
N THR A 4 -8.64 7.68 -6.39
CA THR A 4 -10.02 7.49 -6.83
C THR A 4 -10.99 7.57 -5.65
N GLN A 5 -12.26 7.93 -5.91
CA GLN A 5 -13.30 7.88 -4.88
C GLN A 5 -13.42 6.47 -4.26
N HIS A 6 -13.20 5.42 -5.07
CA HIS A 6 -13.14 4.05 -4.56
C HIS A 6 -12.02 3.87 -3.54
N ALA A 7 -10.80 4.33 -3.83
CA ALA A 7 -9.67 4.26 -2.90
C ALA A 7 -9.97 5.01 -1.60
N VAL A 8 -10.51 6.23 -1.68
CA VAL A 8 -10.85 7.05 -0.50
C VAL A 8 -11.88 6.34 0.40
N VAL A 9 -12.95 5.80 -0.19
CA VAL A 9 -13.97 5.05 0.56
C VAL A 9 -13.35 3.81 1.22
N ARG A 10 -12.48 3.08 0.51
CA ARG A 10 -11.79 1.91 1.07
C ARG A 10 -10.81 2.26 2.18
N MET A 11 -10.15 3.41 2.11
CA MET A 11 -9.27 3.91 3.17
C MET A 11 -10.07 4.14 4.45
N GLN A 12 -11.19 4.86 4.36
CA GLN A 12 -12.06 5.15 5.50
C GLN A 12 -12.61 3.87 6.13
N GLN A 13 -13.17 2.97 5.31
CA GLN A 13 -13.72 1.69 5.78
C GLN A 13 -12.69 0.81 6.51
N ARG A 14 -11.40 0.97 6.21
CA ARG A 14 -10.32 0.13 6.74
C ARG A 14 -9.45 0.85 7.77
N GLY A 15 -9.78 2.10 8.11
CA GLY A 15 -9.00 2.92 9.02
C GLY A 15 -7.56 3.13 8.54
N ILE A 16 -7.34 3.20 7.22
CA ILE A 16 -6.01 3.42 6.63
C ILE A 16 -5.84 4.93 6.44
N PRO A 17 -4.92 5.57 7.18
CA PRO A 17 -4.68 7.01 7.08
C PRO A 17 -3.99 7.36 5.76
N LEU A 18 -4.19 8.59 5.27
CA LEU A 18 -3.57 9.06 4.03
C LEU A 18 -2.04 8.99 4.09
N GLU A 19 -1.47 9.31 5.25
CA GLU A 19 -0.03 9.27 5.48
C GLU A 19 0.55 7.86 5.28
N ALA A 20 -0.26 6.81 5.52
CA ALA A 20 0.16 5.44 5.26
C ALA A 20 0.18 5.11 3.75
N VAL A 21 -0.74 5.70 2.98
CA VAL A 21 -0.78 5.59 1.51
C VAL A 21 0.43 6.29 0.90
N GLU A 22 0.72 7.51 1.35
CA GLU A 22 1.89 8.28 0.89
C GLU A 22 3.19 7.52 1.18
N ALA A 23 3.36 7.02 2.41
CA ALA A 23 4.54 6.24 2.78
C ALA A 23 4.67 4.93 1.98
N LEU A 24 3.55 4.29 1.61
CA LEU A 24 3.56 3.12 0.76
C LEU A 24 3.95 3.47 -0.68
N MET A 25 3.53 4.60 -1.24
CA MET A 25 4.01 5.00 -2.57
C MET A 25 5.50 5.36 -2.56
N GLU A 26 5.97 6.03 -1.52
CA GLU A 26 7.35 6.51 -1.45
C GLU A 26 8.36 5.38 -1.18
N HIS A 27 8.00 4.42 -0.32
CA HIS A 27 8.91 3.38 0.16
C HIS A 27 8.47 1.95 -0.14
N GLY A 28 7.31 1.77 -0.77
CA GLY A 28 6.79 0.46 -1.11
C GLY A 28 7.44 -0.12 -2.36
N ASN A 29 7.41 -1.44 -2.43
CA ASN A 29 7.81 -2.17 -3.62
C ASN A 29 6.61 -2.32 -4.55
N TYR A 30 6.79 -1.88 -5.78
CA TYR A 30 5.85 -2.01 -6.89
C TYR A 30 5.98 -3.42 -7.47
N LEU A 31 4.87 -4.14 -7.54
CA LEU A 31 4.80 -5.47 -8.13
C LEU A 31 3.70 -5.51 -9.19
N PRO A 32 3.93 -6.09 -10.37
CA PRO A 32 2.89 -6.25 -11.37
C PRO A 32 1.75 -7.13 -10.82
N CYS A 33 0.50 -6.69 -11.04
CA CYS A 33 -0.69 -7.44 -10.67
C CYS A 33 -1.00 -8.50 -11.74
N ARG A 34 -1.12 -9.78 -11.34
CA ARG A 34 -1.43 -10.86 -12.28
C ARG A 34 -2.81 -10.68 -12.92
N GLY A 35 -2.87 -10.75 -14.25
CA GLY A 35 -4.12 -10.83 -15.02
C GLY A 35 -4.78 -9.50 -15.38
N GLN A 36 -4.19 -8.37 -15.01
CA GLN A 36 -4.65 -7.04 -15.43
C GLN A 36 -3.44 -6.21 -15.88
N HIS A 37 -3.27 -6.05 -17.18
CA HIS A 37 -2.21 -5.21 -17.75
C HIS A 37 -2.37 -3.77 -17.24
N GLY A 38 -1.26 -3.19 -16.75
CA GLY A 38 -1.21 -1.81 -16.23
C GLY A 38 -1.49 -1.67 -14.73
N ASN A 39 -1.96 -2.71 -14.04
CA ASN A 39 -2.18 -2.63 -12.59
C ASN A 39 -0.95 -3.10 -11.82
N GLU A 40 -0.53 -2.31 -10.84
CA GLU A 40 0.56 -2.64 -9.93
C GLU A 40 0.08 -2.66 -8.49
N ILE A 41 0.66 -3.55 -7.69
CA ILE A 41 0.43 -3.65 -6.27
C ILE A 41 1.66 -3.09 -5.54
N VAL A 42 1.45 -2.08 -4.72
CA VAL A 42 2.50 -1.49 -3.90
C VAL A 42 2.44 -2.07 -2.49
N LEU A 43 3.57 -2.59 -2.00
CA LEU A 43 3.68 -3.31 -0.73
C LEU A 43 4.91 -2.87 0.05
N LEU A 44 4.80 -2.66 1.36
CA LEU A 44 6.01 -2.45 2.16
C LEU A 44 6.84 -3.74 2.25
N SER A 45 8.12 -3.64 1.88
CA SER A 45 9.04 -4.77 1.92
C SER A 45 9.25 -5.26 3.36
N ARG A 46 9.48 -6.57 3.52
CA ARG A 46 9.74 -7.16 4.84
C ARG A 46 11.06 -6.66 5.45
N ARG A 47 12.00 -6.23 4.61
CA ARG A 47 13.26 -5.60 5.01
C ARG A 47 13.01 -4.22 5.60
N PHE A 48 12.15 -3.42 4.98
CA PHE A 48 11.78 -2.08 5.47
C PHE A 48 11.02 -2.13 6.81
N ARG A 49 10.16 -3.13 7.00
CA ARG A 49 9.49 -3.36 8.30
C ARG A 49 10.46 -3.77 9.43
N ARG A 50 11.59 -4.38 9.07
CA ARG A 50 12.60 -4.87 10.04
C ARG A 50 13.73 -3.89 10.29
N SER A 51 13.96 -2.95 9.38
CA SER A 51 15.10 -2.04 9.42
C SER A 51 14.97 -0.91 10.43
N GLY A 52 13.91 -0.86 11.25
CA GLY A 52 13.78 0.16 12.29
C GLY A 52 13.66 1.60 11.77
N LEU A 53 13.63 1.81 10.44
CA LEU A 53 13.38 3.09 9.74
C LEU A 53 11.98 3.67 10.00
N CYS A 54 11.27 3.08 10.96
CA CYS A 54 10.02 3.52 11.56
C CYS A 54 10.17 4.80 12.42
N ALA A 55 11.26 5.56 12.23
CA ALA A 55 11.42 6.89 12.81
C ALA A 55 10.41 7.89 12.20
N ASP A 56 10.00 7.65 10.94
CA ASP A 56 8.90 8.40 10.35
C ASP A 56 7.55 7.92 10.95
N ARG A 57 6.82 8.87 11.53
CA ARG A 57 5.47 8.67 12.09
C ARG A 57 4.50 8.10 11.05
N ARG A 58 4.69 8.42 9.76
CA ARG A 58 3.89 7.90 8.63
C ARG A 58 4.12 6.40 8.45
N LEU A 59 5.38 5.98 8.42
CA LEU A 59 5.78 4.56 8.36
C LEU A 59 5.39 3.80 9.63
N ALA A 60 5.39 4.44 10.79
CA ALA A 60 4.93 3.81 12.02
C ALA A 60 3.46 3.40 11.98
N LYS A 61 2.58 4.20 11.36
CA LYS A 61 1.17 3.82 11.15
C LYS A 61 1.04 2.66 10.17
N VAL A 62 1.86 2.60 9.12
CA VAL A 62 1.89 1.46 8.18
C VAL A 62 2.33 0.19 8.89
N CYS A 63 3.42 0.25 9.64
CA CYS A 63 3.97 -0.89 10.37
C CYS A 63 3.02 -1.40 11.46
N LYS A 64 2.36 -0.49 12.20
CA LYS A 64 1.39 -0.82 13.26
C LYS A 64 0.06 -1.35 12.70
N GLY A 65 -0.37 -0.84 11.55
CA GLY A 65 -1.61 -1.23 10.87
C GLY A 65 -1.53 -2.54 10.10
N GLY A 66 -0.42 -3.26 10.15
CA GLY A 66 -0.25 -4.58 9.54
C GLY A 66 0.24 -4.54 8.09
N SER A 67 0.00 -5.60 7.33
CA SER A 67 0.47 -5.70 5.94
C SER A 67 -0.44 -4.90 5.00
N GLN A 68 -0.35 -3.58 4.96
CA GLN A 68 -1.13 -2.77 4.02
C GLN A 68 -0.62 -2.90 2.57
N TYR A 69 -1.49 -2.65 1.60
CA TYR A 69 -1.15 -2.61 0.18
C TYR A 69 -1.98 -1.57 -0.57
N LEU A 70 -1.40 -1.08 -1.66
CA LEU A 70 -2.06 -0.25 -2.66
C LEU A 70 -2.20 -1.02 -3.95
N VAL A 71 -3.24 -0.72 -4.71
CA VAL A 71 -3.36 -1.06 -6.12
C VAL A 71 -3.36 0.26 -6.88
N ILE A 72 -2.41 0.38 -7.80
CA ILE A 72 -2.23 1.56 -8.64
C ILE A 72 -2.34 1.19 -10.12
N HIS A 73 -2.66 2.18 -10.94
CA HIS A 73 -2.65 2.11 -12.39
C HIS A 73 -2.18 3.47 -12.89
N ASP A 74 -1.08 3.51 -13.65
CA ASP A 74 -0.52 4.74 -14.23
C ASP A 74 -0.55 5.94 -13.25
N ASP A 75 0.05 5.80 -12.06
CA ASP A 75 0.09 6.81 -10.97
C ASP A 75 -1.23 7.12 -10.22
N THR A 76 -2.31 6.42 -10.54
CA THR A 76 -3.60 6.55 -9.86
C THR A 76 -3.84 5.40 -8.89
N VAL A 77 -4.09 5.72 -7.62
CA VAL A 77 -4.48 4.73 -6.60
C VAL A 77 -5.95 4.35 -6.80
N ILE A 78 -6.16 3.13 -7.26
CA ILE A 78 -7.49 2.55 -7.49
C ILE A 78 -8.05 1.96 -6.20
N THR A 79 -7.21 1.33 -5.37
CA THR A 79 -7.67 0.64 -4.15
C THR A 79 -6.60 0.58 -3.08
N VAL A 80 -7.04 0.59 -1.83
CA VAL A 80 -6.18 0.47 -0.64
C VAL A 80 -6.72 -0.63 0.26
N GLY A 81 -5.86 -1.44 0.85
CA GLY A 81 -6.33 -2.56 1.67
C GLY A 81 -5.33 -3.13 2.66
N HIS A 82 -5.86 -3.95 3.58
CA HIS A 82 -5.07 -4.80 4.45
C HIS A 82 -4.88 -6.17 3.79
N ARG A 83 -3.64 -6.63 3.74
CA ARG A 83 -3.28 -7.95 3.22
C ARG A 83 -3.48 -8.99 4.31
N THR A 84 -4.62 -9.65 4.25
CA THR A 84 -4.96 -10.81 5.11
C THR A 84 -4.48 -12.14 4.51
N LYS A 85 -4.18 -12.19 3.21
CA LYS A 85 -3.69 -13.39 2.50
C LYS A 85 -2.36 -13.10 1.77
N LYS A 86 -1.51 -14.12 1.61
CA LYS A 86 -0.31 -13.97 0.77
C LYS A 86 -0.73 -13.74 -0.69
N ILE A 87 -0.30 -12.64 -1.29
CA ILE A 87 -0.36 -12.46 -2.74
C ILE A 87 0.55 -13.53 -3.36
N ARG A 88 -0.01 -14.43 -4.19
CA ARG A 88 0.78 -15.44 -4.91
C ARG A 88 1.65 -14.71 -5.93
N ARG A 89 2.96 -14.84 -5.74
CA ARG A 89 3.98 -14.47 -6.71
C ARG A 89 4.24 -15.70 -7.57
N HIS A 90 4.26 -15.55 -8.87
CA HIS A 90 4.79 -16.53 -9.80
C HIS A 90 5.40 -15.73 -10.94
#